data_AF-A0A7J4JY09-F1
#
_entry.id   AF-A0A7J4JY09-F1
#
_cell.length_a   1.000
_cell.length_b   1.000
_cell.length_c   1.000
_cell.angle_alpha   90.00
_cell.angle_beta   90.00
_cell.angle_gamma   90.00
#
_symmetry.space_group_name_H-M   'P 1'
#
loop_
_entity.id
_entity.type
_entity.pdbx_description
1 polymer ?
#
loop_
_entity_poly.entity_id
_entity_poly.type
_entity_poly.pdbx_seq_one_letter_code
_entity_poly.pdbx_strand_id
1 'polypeptide(L)'
;MAIDQGIVTIILLLQFAFQTMASYFCFKIYRHNRRYAPWLAVSIGVLLLPIRKVAALTVQFNSFPGYSQTISEFDMLIIPLVASLLFLYAFWSIKKEFDVFHP
;
A
#
# COMPACT_ATOMS: atom_id res chain seq x y z
N MET A 1 -7.09 -28.30 7.16
CA MET A 1 -7.90 -27.34 7.92
C MET A 1 -8.61 -26.44 6.93
N ALA A 2 -9.92 -26.58 6.79
CA ALA A 2 -10.70 -25.62 6.02
C ALA A 2 -10.75 -24.33 6.82
N ILE A 3 -9.98 -23.33 6.42
CA ILE A 3 -10.12 -21.98 6.96
C ILE A 3 -11.50 -21.50 6.51
N ASP A 4 -12.36 -21.19 7.47
CA ASP A 4 -13.71 -20.69 7.21
C ASP A 4 -13.64 -19.44 6.32
N GLN A 5 -14.35 -19.46 5.19
CA GLN A 5 -14.40 -18.35 4.24
C GLN A 5 -14.92 -17.06 4.90
N GLY A 6 -15.73 -17.18 5.96
CA GLY A 6 -16.17 -16.05 6.78
C GLY A 6 -15.02 -15.36 7.51
N ILE A 7 -14.10 -16.13 8.11
CA ILE A 7 -12.94 -15.60 8.84
C ILE A 7 -11.98 -14.88 7.89
N VAL A 8 -11.71 -15.46 6.72
CA VAL A 8 -10.85 -14.85 5.70
C VAL A 8 -11.40 -13.49 5.26
N THR A 9 -12.69 -13.41 5.02
CA THR A 9 -13.35 -12.16 4.59
C THR A 9 -13.25 -11.06 5.65
N ILE A 10 -13.46 -11.40 6.92
CA ILE A 10 -13.32 -10.45 8.04
C ILE A 10 -11.88 -9.93 8.14
N ILE A 11 -10.89 -10.83 8.03
CA ILE A 11 -9.47 -10.44 8.05
C ILE A 11 -9.15 -9.50 6.89
N LEU A 12 -9.67 -9.77 5.69
CA LEU A 12 -9.44 -8.92 4.52
C LEU A 12 -10.01 -7.50 4.71
N LEU A 13 -11.23 -7.40 5.24
CA LEU A 13 -11.88 -6.11 5.54
C LEU A 13 -11.12 -5.32 6.61
N LEU A 14 -10.71 -5.98 7.70
CA LEU A 14 -9.91 -5.34 8.74
C LEU A 14 -8.58 -4.83 8.19
N GLN A 15 -7.87 -5.65 7.41
CA GLN A 15 -6.63 -5.21 6.79
C GLN A 15 -6.84 -4.03 5.83
N PHE A 16 -7.93 -3.99 5.07
CA PHE A 16 -8.27 -2.84 4.21
C PHE A 16 -8.51 -1.56 5.03
N ALA A 17 -9.26 -1.68 6.13
CA ALA A 17 -9.52 -0.57 7.04
C ALA A 17 -8.22 -0.04 7.68
N PHE A 18 -7.37 -0.93 8.21
CA PHE A 18 -6.09 -0.54 8.81
C PHE A 18 -5.14 0.11 7.81
N GLN A 19 -5.05 -0.42 6.58
CA GLN A 19 -4.22 0.18 5.52
C GLN A 19 -4.72 1.58 5.15
N THR A 20 -6.02 1.76 5.03
CA THR A 20 -6.64 3.06 4.73
C THR A 20 -6.39 4.06 5.87
N MET A 21 -6.57 3.65 7.11
CA MET A 21 -6.27 4.47 8.29
C MET A 21 -4.79 4.85 8.35
N ALA A 22 -3.88 3.89 8.10
CA ALA A 22 -2.44 4.14 8.09
C ALA A 22 -2.05 5.17 7.01
N SER A 23 -2.60 5.05 5.79
CA SER A 23 -2.35 6.02 4.73
C SER A 23 -2.89 7.41 5.09
N TYR A 24 -4.08 7.49 5.70
CA TYR A 24 -4.68 8.73 6.16
C TYR A 24 -3.82 9.43 7.23
N PHE A 25 -3.30 8.68 8.21
CA PHE A 25 -2.40 9.25 9.20
C PHE A 25 -1.09 9.74 8.59
N CYS A 26 -0.49 8.98 7.66
CA CYS A 26 0.70 9.43 6.92
C CYS A 26 0.42 10.73 6.14
N PHE A 27 -0.77 10.85 5.56
CA PHE A 27 -1.18 12.04 4.81
C PHE A 27 -1.40 13.23 5.76
N LYS A 28 -1.96 12.99 6.94
CA LYS A 28 -2.13 14.02 7.96
C LYS A 28 -0.77 14.55 8.44
N ILE A 29 0.22 13.67 8.61
CA ILE A 29 1.61 14.05 8.94
C ILE A 29 2.22 14.90 7.81
N TYR A 30 2.07 14.47 6.55
CA TYR A 30 2.45 15.28 5.39
C TYR A 30 1.80 16.68 5.43
N ARG A 31 0.48 16.75 5.64
CA ARG A 31 -0.27 18.01 5.65
C ARG A 31 0.15 18.92 6.80
N HIS A 32 0.50 18.37 7.96
CA HIS A 32 0.98 19.13 9.09
C HIS A 32 2.41 19.65 8.84
N ASN A 33 3.28 18.81 8.29
CA ASN A 33 4.67 19.16 8.07
C ASN A 33 4.93 19.99 6.80
N ARG A 34 3.94 20.10 5.88
CA ARG A 34 3.87 20.92 4.63
C ARG A 34 5.05 20.90 3.65
N ARG A 35 6.20 20.31 4.01
CA ARG A 35 7.45 20.27 3.24
C ARG A 35 7.98 18.86 3.01
N TYR A 36 7.42 17.86 3.68
CA TYR A 36 7.97 16.51 3.65
C TYR A 36 7.27 15.65 2.59
N ALA A 37 7.68 15.84 1.33
CA ALA A 37 7.37 14.92 0.22
C ALA A 37 7.57 13.42 0.55
N PRO A 38 8.49 13.00 1.44
CA PRO A 38 8.62 11.61 1.89
C PRO A 38 7.34 11.02 2.50
N TRP A 39 6.61 11.77 3.33
CA TRP A 39 5.38 11.28 3.96
C TRP A 39 4.24 11.07 2.95
N LEU A 40 4.22 11.86 1.87
CA LEU A 40 3.32 11.63 0.74
C LEU A 40 3.65 10.31 0.03
N ALA A 41 4.94 10.01 -0.17
CA ALA A 41 5.38 8.75 -0.76
C ALA A 41 4.99 7.54 0.10
N VAL A 42 5.06 7.64 1.44
CA VAL A 42 4.55 6.61 2.35
C VAL A 42 3.04 6.43 2.17
N SER A 43 2.26 7.52 2.17
CA SER A 43 0.80 7.45 1.97
C SER A 43 0.41 6.75 0.68
N ILE A 44 1.09 7.07 -0.43
CA ILE A 44 0.86 6.45 -1.73
C ILE A 44 1.28 4.97 -1.71
N GLY A 45 2.44 4.64 -1.13
CA GLY A 45 2.91 3.27 -0.98
C GLY A 45 1.93 2.39 -0.17
N VAL A 46 1.36 2.94 0.90
CA VAL A 46 0.35 2.23 1.71
C VAL A 46 -0.96 2.06 0.94
N LEU A 47 -1.37 3.02 0.10
CA LEU A 47 -2.57 2.93 -0.73
C LEU A 47 -2.45 1.93 -1.89
N LEU A 48 -1.23 1.64 -2.34
CA LEU A 48 -1.02 0.61 -3.35
C LEU A 48 -1.41 -0.79 -2.82
N LEU A 49 -1.25 -1.06 -1.53
CA LEU A 49 -1.60 -2.36 -0.92
C LEU A 49 -3.09 -2.73 -0.99
N PRO A 50 -4.05 -1.84 -0.66
CA PRO A 50 -5.47 -2.13 -0.87
C PRO A 50 -5.84 -2.20 -2.36
N ILE A 51 -5.17 -1.44 -3.23
CA ILE A 51 -5.38 -1.55 -4.69
C ILE A 51 -5.01 -2.95 -5.19
N ARG A 52 -3.92 -3.54 -4.69
CA ARG A 52 -3.54 -4.94 -4.98
C ARG A 52 -4.67 -5.92 -4.65
N LYS A 53 -5.32 -5.73 -3.51
CA LYS A 53 -6.44 -6.58 -3.10
C LYS A 53 -7.64 -6.44 -4.03
N VAL A 54 -7.95 -5.22 -4.46
CA VAL A 54 -9.01 -5.00 -5.44
C VAL A 54 -8.66 -5.69 -6.77
N ALA A 55 -7.42 -5.57 -7.24
CA ALA A 55 -6.94 -6.25 -8.44
C ALA A 55 -7.07 -7.78 -8.32
N ALA A 56 -6.65 -8.36 -7.19
CA ALA A 56 -6.79 -9.80 -6.92
C ALA A 56 -8.26 -10.25 -6.95
N LEU A 57 -9.19 -9.45 -6.39
CA LEU A 57 -10.62 -9.74 -6.46
C LEU A 57 -11.15 -9.67 -7.90
N THR A 58 -10.71 -8.70 -8.71
CA THR A 58 -11.14 -8.62 -10.12
C THR A 58 -10.70 -9.82 -10.95
N VAL A 59 -9.54 -10.40 -10.63
CA VAL A 59 -9.06 -11.65 -11.25
C VAL A 59 -9.88 -12.84 -10.72
N GLN A 60 -10.13 -12.92 -9.41
CA GLN A 60 -10.90 -14.01 -8.79
C GLN A 60 -12.33 -14.10 -9.33
N PHE A 61 -13.01 -12.95 -9.51
CA PHE A 61 -14.37 -12.90 -10.04
C PHE A 61 -14.43 -12.90 -11.58
N ASN A 62 -13.28 -13.11 -12.25
CA ASN A 62 -13.14 -13.14 -13.70
C ASN A 62 -13.83 -11.94 -14.40
N SER A 63 -13.74 -10.75 -13.79
CA SER A 63 -14.47 -9.56 -14.27
C SER A 63 -13.89 -9.01 -15.59
N PHE A 64 -12.63 -9.33 -15.89
CA PHE A 64 -11.93 -8.95 -17.13
C PHE A 64 -11.15 -10.15 -17.70
N PRO A 65 -11.83 -11.10 -18.36
CA PRO A 65 -11.22 -12.37 -18.77
C PRO A 65 -10.00 -12.17 -19.71
N GLY A 66 -10.04 -11.19 -20.61
CA GLY A 66 -8.95 -10.90 -21.55
C GLY A 66 -7.71 -10.23 -20.94
N TYR A 67 -7.80 -9.70 -19.72
CA TYR A 67 -6.69 -9.01 -19.05
C TYR A 67 -6.26 -9.68 -17.73
N SER A 68 -6.89 -10.80 -17.37
CA SER A 68 -6.66 -11.51 -16.10
C SER A 68 -5.18 -11.82 -15.85
N GLN A 69 -4.47 -12.32 -16.87
CA GLN A 69 -3.05 -12.65 -16.77
C GLN A 69 -2.18 -11.38 -16.60
N THR A 70 -2.42 -10.34 -17.40
CA THR A 70 -1.69 -9.07 -17.31
C THR A 70 -1.91 -8.37 -15.97
N ILE A 71 -3.15 -8.39 -15.45
CA ILE A 71 -3.50 -7.83 -14.14
C ILE A 71 -2.79 -8.61 -13.03
N SER A 72 -2.76 -9.93 -13.12
CA SER A 72 -2.07 -10.81 -12.16
C SER A 72 -0.56 -10.56 -12.13
N GLU A 73 0.09 -10.41 -13.28
CA GLU A 73 1.52 -10.10 -13.38
C GLU A 73 1.85 -8.70 -12.83
N PHE A 74 1.03 -7.71 -13.16
CA PHE A 74 1.15 -6.35 -12.60
C PHE A 74 1.03 -6.34 -11.08
N ASP A 75 0.04 -7.07 -10.54
CA ASP A 75 -0.20 -7.16 -9.10
C ASP A 75 0.93 -7.89 -8.36
N MET A 76 1.49 -8.95 -8.95
CA MET A 76 2.54 -9.74 -8.30
C MET A 76 3.90 -9.03 -8.29
N LEU A 77 4.23 -8.27 -9.34
CA LEU A 77 5.61 -7.84 -9.57
C LEU A 77 5.76 -6.31 -9.57
N ILE A 78 4.89 -5.59 -10.28
CA ILE A 78 5.05 -4.14 -10.47
C ILE A 78 4.59 -3.37 -9.23
N ILE A 79 3.41 -3.67 -8.71
CA ILE A 79 2.89 -2.92 -7.55
C ILE A 79 3.78 -3.07 -6.31
N PRO A 80 4.28 -4.27 -5.94
CA PRO A 80 5.19 -4.43 -4.80
C PRO A 80 6.51 -3.69 -5.01
N LEU A 81 7.07 -3.76 -6.21
CA LEU A 81 8.32 -3.07 -6.54
C LEU A 81 8.17 -1.56 -6.36
N VAL A 82 7.10 -0.97 -6.91
CA VAL A 82 6.82 0.46 -6.80
C VAL A 82 6.60 0.85 -5.34
N ALA A 83 5.81 0.07 -4.58
CA ALA A 83 5.60 0.34 -3.15
C ALA A 83 6.91 0.29 -2.36
N SER A 84 7.76 -0.71 -2.61
CA SER A 84 9.08 -0.84 -1.98
C SER A 84 9.99 0.33 -2.29
N LEU A 85 10.02 0.80 -3.54
CA LEU A 85 10.81 1.98 -3.94
C LEU A 85 10.30 3.25 -3.25
N LEU A 86 8.98 3.44 -3.18
CA LEU A 86 8.38 4.58 -2.47
C LEU A 86 8.72 4.56 -0.97
N PHE A 87 8.64 3.39 -0.33
CA PHE A 87 9.02 3.24 1.07
C PHE A 87 10.51 3.48 1.29
N LEU A 88 11.37 2.95 0.42
CA LEU A 88 12.82 3.14 0.53
C LEU A 88 13.20 4.61 0.37
N TYR A 89 12.65 5.30 -0.63
CA TYR A 89 12.82 6.75 -0.79
C TYR A 89 12.33 7.53 0.43
N ALA A 90 11.15 7.17 0.95
CA ALA A 90 10.57 7.85 2.08
C ALA A 90 11.40 7.67 3.35
N PHE A 91 11.77 6.44 3.69
CA PHE A 91 12.56 6.15 4.89
C PHE A 91 13.98 6.70 4.80
N TRP A 92 14.62 6.65 3.63
CA TRP A 92 15.93 7.26 3.44
C TRP A 92 15.90 8.77 3.67
N SER A 93 14.89 9.45 3.14
CA SER A 93 14.72 10.90 3.31
C SER A 93 14.42 11.28 4.76
N ILE A 94 13.52 10.54 5.43
CA ILE A 94 13.19 10.74 6.84
C ILE A 94 14.43 10.51 7.72
N LYS A 95 15.20 9.45 7.45
CA LYS A 95 16.44 9.15 8.19
C LYS A 95 17.46 10.29 8.05
N LYS A 96 17.73 10.75 6.82
CA LYS A 96 18.71 11.81 6.56
C LYS A 96 18.38 13.08 7.32
N GLU A 97 17.10 13.40 7.48
CA GLU A 97 16.68 14.57 8.25
C GLU A 97 16.77 14.35 9.76
N PHE A 98 16.48 13.14 10.27
CA PHE A 98 16.72 12.80 11.67
C PHE A 98 18.19 12.97 12.05
N ASP A 99 19.12 12.49 11.20
CA ASP A 99 20.56 12.61 11.40
C ASP A 99 21.03 14.09 11.38
N VAL A 100 20.29 14.98 10.71
CA VAL A 100 20.58 16.43 10.65
C VAL A 100 20.03 17.19 11.87
N PHE A 101 18.89 16.77 12.41
CA PHE A 101 18.26 17.44 13.57
C PHE A 101 18.78 16.94 14.94
N HIS A 102 19.38 15.74 14.98
CA HIS A 102 20.04 15.18 16.17
C HIS A 102 21.45 14.68 15.82
N PRO A 103 22.44 15.57 15.64
CA PRO A 103 23.84 15.18 15.44
C PRO A 103 24.45 14.52 16.67
#